data_AF-A0A3M7TW66-F1
#
_entry.id   AF-A0A3M7TW66-F1
#
_cell.length_a   1.000
_cell.length_b   1.000
_cell.length_c   1.000
_cell.angle_alpha   90.00
_cell.angle_beta   90.00
_cell.angle_gamma   90.00
#
_symmetry.space_group_name_H-M   'P 1'
#
loop_
_entity.id
_entity.type
_entity.pdbx_description
1 polymer ?
#
loop_
_entity_poly.entity_id
_entity_poly.type
_entity_poly.pdbx_seq_one_letter_code
_entity_poly.pdbx_strand_id
1 'polypeptide(L)'
;MDPHVTDPSAPLKGKPSKKAERQLAREGKQQIISFVFMIFLTSIAFLTVASDTIPNRFAIPFILIIAGVQVVMQLYYFMHLNERGNGWTNIMLWTGFFVAALTVATLMLLIGVTKY
;
A
#
# COMPACT_ATOMS: atom_id res chain seq x y z
N MET A 1 12.90 -46.09 16.09
CA MET A 1 12.99 -46.69 14.75
C MET A 1 11.82 -46.13 13.93
N ASP A 2 11.97 -44.87 13.48
CA ASP A 2 11.11 -44.17 12.51
C ASP A 2 11.01 -44.96 11.19
N PRO A 3 9.87 -44.91 10.46
CA PRO A 3 9.82 -44.05 9.26
C PRO A 3 8.41 -43.62 8.76
N HIS A 4 8.38 -42.69 7.80
CA HIS A 4 7.28 -42.29 6.89
C HIS A 4 6.57 -40.97 7.25
N VAL A 5 7.24 -39.84 7.05
CA VAL A 5 7.30 -39.15 5.74
C VAL A 5 5.89 -38.97 5.16
N THR A 6 5.21 -37.91 5.59
CA THR A 6 4.18 -37.29 4.74
C THR A 6 4.90 -36.61 3.59
N ASP A 7 5.05 -37.41 2.54
CA ASP A 7 5.57 -37.14 1.20
C ASP A 7 5.44 -35.67 0.71
N PRO A 8 6.55 -34.92 0.61
CA PRO A 8 6.60 -33.59 0.01
C PRO A 8 6.44 -33.56 -1.53
N SER A 9 6.28 -34.73 -2.17
CA SER A 9 6.22 -34.90 -3.63
C SER A 9 4.92 -35.55 -4.10
N ALA A 10 3.89 -35.67 -3.25
CA ALA A 10 2.56 -36.07 -3.70
C ALA A 10 2.16 -35.16 -4.87
N PRO A 11 1.96 -35.70 -6.10
CA PRO A 11 1.64 -34.85 -7.24
C PRO A 11 0.37 -34.08 -6.88
N LEU A 12 0.43 -32.75 -7.00
CA LEU A 12 -0.67 -31.80 -6.81
C LEU A 12 -1.78 -32.04 -7.85
N LYS A 13 -2.31 -33.25 -7.89
CA LYS A 13 -3.29 -33.75 -8.85
C LYS A 13 -4.66 -33.74 -8.18
N GLY A 14 -5.04 -32.54 -7.75
CA GLY A 14 -6.38 -32.20 -7.34
C GLY A 14 -6.60 -30.78 -7.80
N LYS A 15 -7.34 -30.60 -8.90
CA LYS A 15 -7.76 -29.27 -9.38
C LYS A 15 -8.30 -28.50 -8.16
N PRO A 16 -7.96 -27.21 -7.99
CA PRO A 16 -8.40 -26.45 -6.83
C PRO A 16 -9.91 -26.61 -6.68
N SER A 17 -10.38 -26.99 -5.49
CA SER A 17 -11.81 -27.14 -5.20
C SER A 17 -12.54 -25.86 -5.64
N LYS A 18 -13.67 -25.97 -6.35
CA LYS A 18 -14.43 -24.80 -6.85
C LYS A 18 -14.75 -23.75 -5.77
N LYS A 19 -14.66 -24.11 -4.48
CA LYS A 19 -14.76 -23.20 -3.34
C LYS A 19 -13.52 -22.32 -3.17
N ALA A 20 -12.31 -22.87 -3.31
CA ALA A 20 -11.05 -22.13 -3.24
C ALA A 20 -10.93 -21.13 -4.40
N GLU A 21 -11.31 -21.53 -5.62
CA GLU A 21 -11.33 -20.62 -6.78
C GLU A 21 -12.32 -19.45 -6.58
N ARG A 22 -13.48 -19.71 -5.99
CA ARG A 22 -14.49 -18.67 -5.68
C ARG A 22 -14.05 -17.72 -4.57
N GLN A 23 -13.25 -18.21 -3.62
CA GLN A 23 -12.74 -17.42 -2.50
C GLN A 23 -11.64 -16.47 -2.98
N LEU A 24 -10.67 -16.99 -3.75
CA LEU A 24 -9.66 -16.19 -4.45
C LEU A 24 -10.28 -15.15 -5.39
N ALA A 25 -11.34 -15.51 -6.12
CA ALA A 25 -12.02 -14.57 -7.01
C ALA A 25 -12.78 -13.45 -6.25
N ARG A 26 -13.16 -13.65 -4.99
CA ARG A 26 -13.77 -12.60 -4.15
C ARG A 26 -12.71 -11.67 -3.58
N GLU A 27 -11.62 -12.24 -3.08
CA GLU A 27 -10.46 -11.51 -2.56
C GLU A 27 -9.85 -10.62 -3.66
N GLY A 28 -9.64 -11.18 -4.86
CA GLY A 28 -9.12 -10.42 -6.00
C GLY A 28 -10.02 -9.27 -6.45
N LYS A 29 -11.35 -9.41 -6.32
CA LYS A 29 -12.28 -8.32 -6.66
C LYS A 29 -12.16 -7.14 -5.70
N GLN A 30 -12.04 -7.39 -4.39
CA GLN A 30 -11.83 -6.31 -3.41
C GLN A 30 -10.50 -5.60 -3.66
N GLN A 31 -9.46 -6.34 -4.04
CA GLN A 31 -8.16 -5.77 -4.40
C GLN A 31 -8.25 -4.86 -5.63
N ILE A 32 -8.94 -5.31 -6.68
CA ILE A 32 -9.14 -4.54 -7.92
C ILE A 32 -9.96 -3.26 -7.67
N ILE A 33 -11.03 -3.34 -6.88
CA ILE A 33 -11.86 -2.16 -6.54
C ILE A 33 -11.00 -1.10 -5.84
N SER A 34 -10.18 -1.52 -4.89
CA SER A 34 -9.30 -0.62 -4.14
C SER A 34 -8.22 0.00 -5.02
N PHE A 35 -7.66 -0.80 -5.94
CA PHE A 35 -6.67 -0.34 -6.92
C PHE A 35 -7.24 0.72 -7.88
N VAL A 36 -8.44 0.48 -8.42
CA VAL A 36 -9.13 1.44 -9.29
C VAL A 36 -9.47 2.73 -8.53
N PHE A 37 -9.87 2.62 -7.26
CA PHE A 37 -10.14 3.78 -6.41
C PHE A 37 -8.90 4.66 -6.17
N MET A 38 -7.73 4.05 -5.99
CA MET A 38 -6.45 4.78 -5.88
C MET A 38 -6.14 5.57 -7.15
N ILE A 39 -6.23 4.91 -8.31
CA ILE A 39 -5.99 5.54 -9.62
C ILE A 39 -6.97 6.70 -9.86
N PHE A 40 -8.23 6.53 -9.47
CA PHE A 40 -9.23 7.57 -9.60
C PHE A 40 -8.86 8.83 -8.80
N LEU A 41 -8.51 8.68 -7.53
CA LEU A 41 -8.11 9.80 -6.67
C LEU A 41 -6.80 10.46 -7.11
N THR A 42 -5.80 9.69 -7.58
CA THR A 42 -4.56 10.28 -8.10
C THR A 42 -4.82 11.05 -9.39
N SER A 43 -5.67 10.53 -10.28
CA SER A 43 -6.05 11.21 -11.52
C SER A 43 -6.69 12.57 -11.24
N ILE A 44 -7.54 12.68 -10.20
CA ILE A 44 -8.11 13.97 -9.76
C ILE A 44 -7.02 14.94 -9.31
N ALA A 45 -6.05 14.48 -8.50
CA ALA A 45 -4.94 15.32 -8.05
C ALA A 45 -4.09 15.82 -9.24
N PHE A 46 -3.79 14.96 -10.21
CA PHE A 46 -3.08 15.34 -11.43
C PHE A 46 -3.88 16.33 -12.27
N LEU A 47 -5.18 16.10 -12.44
CA LEU A 47 -6.04 16.98 -13.22
C LEU A 47 -6.13 18.37 -12.59
N THR A 48 -6.19 18.43 -11.25
CA THR A 48 -6.21 19.68 -10.46
C THR A 48 -4.94 20.49 -10.66
N VAL A 49 -3.78 19.85 -10.75
CA VAL A 49 -2.48 20.51 -11.02
C VAL A 49 -2.33 20.88 -12.49
N ALA A 50 -2.74 20.00 -13.39
CA ALA A 50 -2.60 20.18 -14.84
C ALA A 50 -3.56 21.25 -15.37
N SER A 51 -4.70 21.44 -14.71
CA SER A 51 -5.53 22.62 -14.91
C SER A 51 -4.87 23.79 -14.19
N ASP A 52 -4.09 24.61 -14.90
CA ASP A 52 -3.54 25.90 -14.43
C ASP A 52 -4.62 26.89 -13.94
N THR A 53 -5.89 26.49 -14.00
CA THR A 53 -7.07 27.17 -13.47
C THR A 53 -7.00 27.44 -11.96
N ILE A 54 -6.19 26.70 -11.20
CA ILE A 54 -6.07 26.87 -9.74
C ILE A 54 -4.71 27.49 -9.40
N PRO A 55 -4.65 28.61 -8.66
CA PRO A 55 -3.39 29.19 -8.24
C PRO A 55 -2.52 28.19 -7.46
N ASN A 56 -1.23 28.09 -7.78
CA ASN A 56 -0.28 27.16 -7.14
C ASN A 56 -0.28 27.24 -5.61
N ARG A 57 -0.57 28.42 -5.06
CA ARG A 57 -0.69 28.65 -3.61
C ARG A 57 -1.81 27.83 -2.95
N PHE A 58 -2.85 27.49 -3.69
CA PHE A 58 -3.95 26.62 -3.23
C PHE A 58 -3.79 25.18 -3.68
N ALA A 59 -3.25 24.94 -4.88
CA ALA A 59 -3.05 23.59 -5.39
C ALA A 59 -2.09 22.76 -4.50
N ILE A 60 -0.95 23.34 -4.10
CA ILE A 60 0.08 22.65 -3.30
C ILE A 60 -0.47 22.04 -1.99
N PRO A 61 -1.10 22.82 -1.07
CA PRO A 61 -1.63 22.25 0.17
C PRO A 61 -2.77 21.25 -0.08
N PHE A 62 -3.60 21.47 -1.11
CA PHE A 62 -4.68 20.56 -1.47
C PHE A 62 -4.17 19.17 -1.89
N ILE A 63 -3.13 19.13 -2.72
CA ILE A 63 -2.52 17.86 -3.17
C ILE A 63 -1.81 17.17 -2.01
N LEU A 64 -1.17 17.91 -1.10
CA LEU A 64 -0.53 17.33 0.08
C LEU A 64 -1.55 16.62 1.00
N ILE A 65 -2.76 17.17 1.14
CA ILE A 65 -3.84 16.51 1.88
C ILE A 65 -4.27 15.22 1.17
N ILE A 66 -4.47 15.28 -0.16
CA ILE A 66 -4.81 14.09 -0.95
C ILE A 66 -3.68 13.04 -0.88
N ALA A 67 -2.42 13.46 -0.92
CA ALA A 67 -1.26 12.59 -0.80
C ALA A 67 -1.21 11.89 0.56
N GLY A 68 -1.56 12.59 1.65
CA GLY A 68 -1.71 11.97 2.97
C GLY A 68 -2.79 10.90 3.00
N VAL A 69 -3.98 11.20 2.44
CA VAL A 69 -5.08 10.21 2.31
C VAL A 69 -4.65 9.02 1.46
N GLN A 70 -3.88 9.23 0.39
CA GLN A 70 -3.33 8.17 -0.44
C GLN A 70 -2.42 7.24 0.36
N VAL A 71 -1.48 7.77 1.15
CA VAL A 71 -0.58 6.95 1.98
C VAL A 71 -1.37 6.11 3.00
N VAL A 72 -2.38 6.68 3.65
CA VAL A 72 -3.23 5.96 4.61
C VAL A 72 -4.03 4.85 3.92
N MET A 73 -4.64 5.14 2.77
CA MET A 73 -5.37 4.11 2.01
C MET A 73 -4.45 3.03 1.45
N GLN A 74 -3.26 3.40 0.99
CA GLN A 74 -2.26 2.44 0.54
C GLN A 74 -1.90 1.51 1.69
N LEU A 75 -1.66 2.04 2.89
CA LEU A 75 -1.42 1.22 4.07
C LEU A 75 -2.64 0.34 4.43
N TYR A 76 -3.86 0.89 4.43
CA TYR A 76 -5.08 0.17 4.82
C TYR A 76 -5.51 -0.94 3.83
N TYR A 77 -5.26 -0.78 2.52
CA TYR A 77 -5.64 -1.78 1.52
C TYR A 77 -4.54 -2.80 1.24
N PHE A 78 -3.27 -2.39 1.28
CA PHE A 78 -2.13 -3.29 1.14
C PHE A 78 -1.95 -4.14 2.41
N MET A 79 -2.31 -3.60 3.56
CA MET A 79 -2.47 -4.36 4.79
C MET A 79 -3.95 -4.59 5.04
N HIS A 80 -4.51 -5.71 4.58
CA HIS A 80 -5.76 -6.24 5.12
C HIS A 80 -5.58 -6.52 6.62
N LEU A 81 -5.61 -5.45 7.43
CA LEU A 81 -5.36 -5.40 8.88
C LEU A 81 -6.42 -6.16 9.71
N ASN A 82 -7.37 -6.82 9.04
CA ASN A 82 -8.47 -7.53 9.66
C ASN A 82 -8.31 -9.06 9.68
N GLU A 83 -7.22 -9.61 9.13
CA GLU A 83 -6.86 -11.01 9.38
C GLU A 83 -6.00 -11.10 10.64
N ARG A 84 -6.62 -11.66 11.69
CA ARG A 84 -6.10 -11.80 13.06
C ARG A 84 -4.71 -12.47 13.05
N GLY A 85 -3.67 -11.73 13.43
CA GLY A 85 -2.34 -12.29 13.72
C GLY A 85 -1.10 -11.50 13.28
N ASN A 86 -1.24 -10.30 12.71
CA ASN A 86 -0.14 -9.74 11.90
C ASN A 86 0.84 -8.82 12.67
N GLY A 87 1.70 -9.40 13.50
CA GLY A 87 2.85 -8.69 14.09
C GLY A 87 3.82 -8.10 13.05
N TRP A 88 3.97 -8.80 11.91
CA TRP A 88 4.80 -8.36 10.77
C TRP A 88 4.31 -7.07 10.12
N THR A 89 2.99 -6.88 10.06
CA THR A 89 2.36 -5.67 9.53
C THR A 89 2.72 -4.45 10.37
N ASN A 90 2.66 -4.57 11.70
CA ASN A 90 3.02 -3.47 12.60
C ASN A 90 4.51 -3.12 12.48
N ILE A 91 5.39 -4.12 12.36
CA ILE A 91 6.84 -3.91 12.17
C ILE A 91 7.14 -3.16 10.86
N MET A 92 6.47 -3.54 9.77
CA MET A 92 6.60 -2.87 8.46
C MET A 92 6.15 -1.40 8.53
N LEU A 93 5.05 -1.12 9.26
CA LEU A 93 4.55 0.25 9.45
C LEU A 93 5.55 1.10 10.23
N TRP A 94 6.04 0.60 11.38
CA TRP A 94 7.00 1.31 12.21
C TRP A 94 8.33 1.54 11.49
N THR A 95 8.80 0.55 10.72
CA THR A 95 10.03 0.69 9.91
C THR A 95 9.84 1.71 8.78
N GLY A 96 8.71 1.66 8.07
CA GLY A 96 8.38 2.64 7.03
C GLY A 96 8.29 4.06 7.56
N PHE A 97 7.64 4.24 8.72
CA PHE A 97 7.58 5.53 9.40
C PHE A 97 8.97 6.02 9.84
N PHE A 98 9.81 5.15 10.39
CA PHE A 98 11.18 5.49 10.78
C PHE A 98 12.03 5.94 9.59
N VAL A 99 11.98 5.21 8.46
CA VAL A 99 12.71 5.57 7.24
C VAL A 99 12.19 6.88 6.65
N ALA A 100 10.86 7.09 6.62
CA ALA A 100 10.27 8.34 6.14
C ALA A 100 10.71 9.53 7.00
N ALA A 101 10.65 9.40 8.33
CA ALA A 101 11.10 10.42 9.28
C ALA A 101 12.60 10.73 9.12
N LEU A 102 13.44 9.69 9.01
CA LEU A 102 14.88 9.86 8.77
C LEU A 102 15.14 10.60 7.46
N THR A 103 14.46 10.22 6.37
CA THR A 103 14.61 10.86 5.07
C THR A 103 14.23 12.34 5.12
N VAL A 104 13.10 12.68 5.73
CA VAL A 104 12.66 14.07 5.90
C VAL A 104 13.66 14.85 6.75
N ALA A 105 14.14 14.27 7.86
CA ALA A 105 15.14 14.90 8.72
C ALA A 105 16.46 15.15 7.99
N THR A 106 16.95 14.19 7.22
CA THR A 106 18.17 14.34 6.41
C THR A 106 17.99 15.39 5.33
N LEU A 107 16.85 15.43 4.63
CA LEU A 107 16.56 16.45 3.62
C LEU A 107 16.46 17.85 4.24
N MET A 108 15.79 17.98 5.39
CA MET A 108 15.74 19.26 6.11
C MET A 108 17.13 19.71 6.56
N LEU A 109 17.98 18.80 7.05
CA LEU A 109 19.35 19.12 7.44
C LEU A 109 20.20 19.51 6.22
N LEU A 110 20.11 18.76 5.12
CA LEU A 110 20.84 19.05 3.88
C LEU A 110 20.45 20.40 3.28
N ILE A 111 19.15 20.70 3.19
CA ILE A 111 18.64 21.99 2.70
C ILE A 111 19.01 23.11 3.67
N GLY A 112 18.95 22.86 4.98
CA GLY A 112 19.39 23.81 6.00
C GLY A 112 20.88 24.14 5.94
N VAL A 113 21.72 23.16 5.61
CA VAL A 113 23.19 23.32 5.45
C VAL A 113 23.58 23.95 4.11
N THR A 114 22.76 23.82 3.07
CA THR A 114 23.06 24.38 1.73
C THR A 114 22.47 25.76 1.50
N LYS A 115 21.48 26.18 2.32
CA LYS A 115 20.79 27.47 2.20
C LYS A 115 21.27 28.52 3.23
N TYR A 116 22.25 28.17 4.06
CA TYR A 116 23.02 29.05 4.94
C TYR A 116 24.52 28.86 4.68
#